data_AF-A0A3B0NZG8-F1
#
_entry.id   AF-A0A3B0NZG8-F1
#
_cell.length_a   1.000
_cell.length_b   1.000
_cell.length_c   1.000
_cell.angle_alpha   90.00
_cell.angle_beta   90.00
_cell.angle_gamma   90.00
#
_symmetry.space_group_name_H-M   'P 1'
#
loop_
_entity.id
_entity.type
_entity.pdbx_description
1 polymer ?
#
loop_
_entity_poly.entity_id
_entity_poly.type
_entity_poly.pdbx_seq_one_letter_code
_entity_poly.pdbx_strand_id
1 'polypeptide(L)'
;MPIEHKMLVEKKMNAKDFSIPELRNACAKYALSQIEKQKEQFKKLSMLTDFKEIYVTLDKKFEAQQLRLFKKMIFDGLIYKDLKPIYWSPSSQSALAEAEVEYADHISPSLFVSFKIVFGNKIIQENENLIIW
;
A
#
# COMPACT_ATOMS: atom_id res chain seq x y z
N MET A 1 5.20 1.81 1.58
CA MET A 1 5.75 1.41 0.26
C MET A 1 7.24 1.06 0.35
N PRO A 2 7.78 0.14 -0.47
CA PRO A 2 9.11 -0.46 -0.27
C PRO A 2 10.30 0.52 -0.31
N ILE A 3 10.37 1.43 -1.30
CA ILE A 3 11.47 2.40 -1.43
C ILE A 3 11.47 3.37 -0.26
N GLU A 4 10.31 3.93 0.08
CA GLU A 4 10.16 4.87 1.17
C GLU A 4 10.56 4.23 2.51
N HIS A 5 10.03 3.04 2.79
CA HIS A 5 10.36 2.31 4.01
C HIS A 5 11.86 1.99 4.11
N LYS A 6 12.48 1.43 3.06
CA LYS A 6 13.92 1.13 3.07
C LYS A 6 14.78 2.39 3.21
N MET A 7 14.43 3.46 2.50
CA MET A 7 15.15 4.73 2.58
C MET A 7 15.12 5.31 4.00
N LEU A 8 13.94 5.30 4.65
CA LEU A 8 13.78 5.78 6.03
C LEU A 8 14.55 4.91 7.04
N VAL A 9 14.48 3.58 6.90
CA VAL A 9 15.19 2.64 7.78
C VAL A 9 16.71 2.78 7.64
N GLU A 10 17.25 2.78 6.42
CA GLU A 10 18.68 2.90 6.19
C GLU A 10 19.24 4.25 6.68
N LYS A 11 18.45 5.32 6.54
CA LYS A 11 18.85 6.65 7.02
C LYS A 11 18.54 6.90 8.49
N LYS A 12 17.87 5.98 9.18
CA LYS A 12 17.38 6.14 10.57
C LYS A 12 16.59 7.43 10.77
N MET A 13 15.70 7.75 9.82
CA MET A 13 14.89 8.97 9.81
C MET A 13 13.40 8.61 9.78
N ASN A 14 12.54 9.52 10.25
CA ASN A 14 11.09 9.37 10.14
C ASN A 14 10.55 10.18 8.96
N ALA A 15 9.47 9.71 8.33
CA ALA A 15 8.81 10.44 7.26
C ALA A 15 8.34 11.85 7.69
N LYS A 16 8.02 12.01 8.97
CA LYS A 16 7.58 13.28 9.58
C LYS A 16 8.68 14.35 9.63
N ASP A 17 9.94 13.94 9.49
CA ASP A 17 11.09 14.84 9.54
C ASP A 17 11.31 15.58 8.20
N PHE A 18 10.53 15.25 7.18
CA PHE A 18 10.62 15.81 5.83
C PHE A 18 9.34 16.54 5.43
N SER A 19 9.48 17.60 4.64
CA SER A 19 8.38 18.03 3.78
C SER A 19 8.12 17.00 2.66
N ILE A 20 6.90 16.98 2.12
CA ILE A 20 6.53 16.04 1.05
C ILE A 20 7.49 16.11 -0.16
N PRO A 21 7.90 17.30 -0.68
CA PRO A 21 8.85 17.37 -1.78
C PRO A 21 10.24 16.82 -1.43
N GLU A 22 10.73 17.10 -0.21
CA GLU A 22 12.02 16.61 0.25
C GLU A 22 12.04 15.09 0.37
N LEU A 23 10.98 14.51 0.92
CA LEU A 23 10.83 13.06 1.03
C LEU A 23 10.85 12.40 -0.35
N ARG A 24 10.10 12.94 -1.31
CA ARG A 24 10.07 12.42 -2.70
C ARG A 24 11.44 12.52 -3.38
N ASN A 25 12.14 13.64 -3.18
CA ASN A 25 13.49 13.82 -3.71
C ASN A 25 14.50 12.85 -3.06
N ALA A 26 14.38 12.60 -1.76
CA ALA A 26 15.20 11.63 -1.05
C ALA A 26 14.96 10.20 -1.57
N CYS A 27 13.70 9.81 -1.77
CA CYS A 27 13.31 8.53 -2.36
C CYS A 27 13.83 8.38 -3.80
N ALA A 28 13.73 9.42 -4.63
CA ALA A 28 14.23 9.40 -6.00
C ALA A 28 15.76 9.20 -6.05
N LYS A 29 16.51 9.94 -5.22
CA LYS A 29 17.97 9.77 -5.08
C LYS A 29 18.32 8.36 -4.61
N TYR A 30 17.59 7.83 -3.64
CA TYR A 30 17.79 6.46 -3.16
C TYR A 30 17.56 5.45 -4.27
N ALA A 31 16.44 5.55 -5.02
CA ALA A 31 16.12 4.66 -6.12
C ALA A 31 17.21 4.66 -7.21
N LEU A 32 17.68 5.84 -7.63
CA LEU A 32 18.76 5.98 -8.60
C LEU A 32 20.08 5.33 -8.12
N SER A 33 20.39 5.46 -6.82
CA SER A 33 21.58 4.81 -6.25
C SER A 33 21.47 3.28 -6.27
N GLN A 34 20.27 2.73 -6.09
CA GLN A 34 20.04 1.29 -6.13
C GLN A 34 20.07 0.75 -7.57
N ILE A 35 19.61 1.53 -8.54
CA ILE A 35 19.72 1.19 -9.97
C ILE A 35 21.19 0.96 -10.35
N GLU A 36 22.09 1.88 -9.98
CA GLU A 36 23.52 1.73 -10.33
C GLU A 36 24.15 0.52 -9.64
N LYS A 37 23.85 0.29 -8.35
CA LYS A 37 24.30 -0.93 -7.64
C LYS A 37 23.81 -2.21 -8.32
N GLN A 38 22.54 -2.28 -8.70
CA GLN A 38 21.97 -3.45 -9.38
C GLN A 38 22.56 -3.64 -10.77
N LYS A 39 22.79 -2.57 -11.54
CA LYS A 39 23.48 -2.65 -12.84
C LYS A 39 24.87 -3.27 -12.69
N GLU A 40 25.65 -2.86 -11.69
CA GLU A 40 26.96 -3.46 -11.43
C GLU A 40 26.86 -4.96 -11.10
N GLN A 41 25.89 -5.34 -10.27
CA GLN A 41 25.64 -6.74 -9.92
C GLN A 41 25.23 -7.57 -11.15
N PHE A 42 24.33 -7.06 -12.00
CA PHE A 42 23.92 -7.75 -13.21
C PHE A 42 25.05 -7.89 -14.24
N LYS A 43 25.94 -6.89 -14.33
CA LYS A 43 27.16 -7.00 -15.14
C LYS A 43 28.08 -8.12 -14.64
N LYS A 44 28.23 -8.27 -13.32
CA LYS A 44 29.01 -9.37 -12.71
C LYS A 44 28.40 -10.75 -12.99
N LEU A 45 27.08 -10.82 -13.15
CA LEU A 45 26.36 -12.03 -13.55
C LEU A 45 26.37 -12.26 -15.07
N SER A 46 27.10 -11.45 -15.84
CA SER A 46 27.17 -11.52 -17.30
C SER A 46 25.79 -11.52 -17.98
N MET A 47 24.83 -10.79 -17.42
CA MET A 47 23.48 -10.69 -17.96
C MET A 47 23.51 -9.98 -19.32
N LEU A 48 22.93 -10.61 -20.35
CA LEU A 48 22.86 -10.07 -21.71
C LEU A 48 21.71 -9.05 -21.80
N THR A 49 22.03 -7.77 -21.58
CA THR A 49 21.08 -6.66 -21.71
C THR A 49 21.81 -5.36 -22.09
N ASP A 50 21.06 -4.37 -22.59
CA ASP A 50 21.58 -3.02 -22.78
C ASP A 50 21.49 -2.22 -21.47
N PHE A 51 22.63 -2.06 -20.81
CA PHE A 51 22.71 -1.27 -19.58
C PHE A 51 22.71 0.24 -19.79
N LYS A 52 22.85 0.71 -21.04
CA LYS A 52 22.78 2.13 -21.39
C LYS A 52 21.33 2.58 -21.59
N GLU A 53 20.53 1.74 -22.23
CA GLU A 53 19.11 1.99 -22.50
C GLU A 53 18.23 1.16 -21.55
N ILE A 54 17.87 1.76 -20.41
CA ILE A 54 16.95 1.17 -19.44
C ILE A 54 15.70 2.04 -19.27
N TYR A 55 14.56 1.42 -19.01
CA TYR A 55 13.38 2.17 -18.57
C TYR A 55 13.42 2.37 -17.06
N VAL A 56 12.99 3.54 -16.59
CA VAL A 56 12.86 3.86 -15.17
C VAL A 56 11.50 4.49 -14.94
N THR A 57 10.76 4.01 -13.93
CA THR A 57 9.37 4.44 -13.71
C THR A 57 9.25 5.89 -13.21
N LEU A 58 10.31 6.46 -12.63
CA LEU A 58 10.37 7.87 -12.24
C LEU A 58 10.75 8.82 -13.40
N ASP A 59 11.02 8.28 -14.59
CA ASP A 59 11.26 9.09 -15.79
C ASP A 59 9.98 9.85 -16.20
N LYS A 60 10.14 11.12 -16.61
CA LYS A 60 9.01 12.00 -16.93
C LYS A 60 8.20 11.54 -18.12
N LYS A 61 8.82 10.89 -19.11
CA LYS A 61 8.10 10.29 -20.23
C LYS A 61 7.28 9.09 -19.75
N PHE A 62 7.81 8.27 -18.84
CA PHE A 62 7.10 7.14 -18.26
C PHE A 62 5.88 7.61 -17.45
N GLU A 63 6.07 8.55 -16.52
CA GLU A 63 5.00 9.16 -15.72
C GLU A 63 3.92 9.78 -16.63
N ALA A 64 4.32 10.47 -17.70
CA ALA A 64 3.37 11.04 -18.66
C ALA A 64 2.55 9.97 -19.39
N GLN A 65 3.13 8.84 -19.77
CA GLN A 65 2.37 7.73 -20.37
C GLN A 65 1.41 7.10 -19.37
N GLN A 66 1.82 6.92 -18.12
CA GLN A 66 0.95 6.42 -17.05
C GLN A 66 -0.28 7.33 -16.86
N LEU A 67 -0.08 8.65 -16.88
CA LEU A 67 -1.18 9.62 -16.79
C LEU A 67 -2.13 9.57 -18.00
N ARG A 68 -1.60 9.36 -19.22
CA ARG A 68 -2.45 9.20 -20.42
C ARG A 68 -3.32 7.95 -20.33
N LEU A 69 -2.77 6.84 -19.86
CA LEU A 69 -3.54 5.61 -19.65
C LEU A 69 -4.61 5.79 -18.58
N PHE A 70 -4.25 6.38 -17.44
CA PHE A 70 -5.20 6.68 -16.35
C PHE A 70 -6.34 7.58 -16.84
N LYS A 71 -6.01 8.63 -17.60
CA LYS A 71 -7.00 9.51 -18.25
C LYS A 71 -7.97 8.70 -19.12
N LYS A 72 -7.46 7.82 -19.98
CA LYS A 72 -8.30 6.96 -20.84
C LYS A 72 -9.25 6.11 -20.00
N MET A 73 -8.75 5.44 -18.95
CA MET A 73 -9.57 4.60 -18.07
C MET A 73 -10.70 5.37 -17.37
N ILE A 74 -10.48 6.65 -17.03
CA ILE A 74 -11.54 7.53 -16.52
C ILE A 74 -12.62 7.75 -17.59
N PHE A 75 -12.23 8.10 -18.82
CA PHE A 75 -13.18 8.35 -19.91
C PHE A 75 -13.96 7.09 -20.32
N ASP A 76 -13.34 5.92 -20.17
CA ASP A 76 -13.97 4.62 -20.41
C ASP A 76 -14.89 4.17 -19.24
N GLY A 77 -14.99 4.96 -18.15
CA GLY A 77 -15.85 4.64 -16.99
C GLY A 77 -15.31 3.56 -16.06
N LEU A 78 -14.03 3.21 -16.15
CA LEU A 78 -13.39 2.13 -15.38
C LEU A 78 -12.88 2.58 -14.01
N ILE A 79 -12.85 3.90 -13.75
CA ILE A 79 -12.33 4.49 -12.51
C ILE A 79 -13.43 5.31 -11.86
N TYR A 80 -13.69 5.04 -10.58
CA TYR A 80 -14.67 5.75 -9.76
C TYR A 80 -14.13 6.01 -8.35
N LYS A 81 -14.84 6.83 -7.58
CA LYS A 81 -14.54 7.13 -6.18
C LYS A 81 -15.74 6.78 -5.32
N ASP A 82 -15.51 6.03 -4.25
CA ASP A 82 -16.55 5.58 -3.33
C ASP A 82 -16.01 5.39 -1.90
N LEU A 83 -16.90 5.17 -0.93
CA LEU A 83 -16.59 4.82 0.45
C LEU A 83 -16.92 3.34 0.68
N LYS A 84 -15.88 2.52 0.76
CA LYS A 84 -15.98 1.08 0.97
C LYS A 84 -15.07 0.65 2.13
N PRO A 85 -15.47 -0.31 2.98
CA PRO A 85 -14.54 -1.00 3.86
C PRO A 85 -13.41 -1.64 3.02
N ILE A 86 -12.17 -1.31 3.34
CA ILE A 86 -10.96 -1.76 2.63
C ILE A 86 -9.91 -2.22 3.63
N TYR A 87 -8.93 -2.98 3.16
CA TYR A 87 -7.74 -3.29 3.95
C TYR A 87 -6.96 -2.01 4.23
N TRP A 88 -6.78 -1.68 5.50
CA TRP A 88 -6.02 -0.51 5.94
C TRP A 88 -4.79 -0.96 6.72
N SER A 89 -3.62 -0.43 6.37
CA SER A 89 -2.38 -0.65 7.11
C SER A 89 -2.15 0.51 8.08
N PRO A 90 -2.24 0.30 9.41
CA PRO A 90 -1.89 1.35 10.38
C PRO A 90 -0.41 1.73 10.33
N SER A 91 0.47 0.78 9.97
CA SER A 91 1.91 1.02 9.89
C SER A 91 2.30 1.87 8.67
N SER A 92 1.68 1.63 7.51
CA SER A 92 1.91 2.41 6.29
C SER A 92 0.97 3.62 6.15
N GLN A 93 -0.06 3.71 7.01
CA GLN A 93 -1.12 4.74 6.96
C GLN A 93 -1.75 4.87 5.57
N SER A 94 -2.06 3.71 4.97
CA SER A 94 -2.59 3.65 3.61
C SER A 94 -3.53 2.48 3.40
N ALA A 95 -4.38 2.61 2.38
CA ALA A 95 -5.20 1.53 1.88
C ALA A 95 -4.30 0.51 1.14
N LEU A 96 -4.61 -0.77 1.28
CA LEU A 96 -3.91 -1.86 0.61
C LEU A 96 -4.79 -2.47 -0.48
N ALA A 97 -4.17 -2.82 -1.60
CA ALA A 97 -4.78 -3.72 -2.57
C ALA A 97 -4.76 -5.16 -2.04
N GLU A 98 -5.69 -6.00 -2.47
CA GLU A 98 -5.73 -7.43 -2.09
C GLU A 98 -4.41 -8.15 -2.42
N ALA A 99 -3.77 -7.78 -3.54
CA ALA A 99 -2.47 -8.32 -3.94
C ALA A 99 -1.31 -7.93 -3.01
N GLU A 100 -1.49 -6.95 -2.11
CA GLU A 100 -0.50 -6.55 -1.11
C GLU A 100 -0.74 -7.21 0.26
N VAL A 101 -1.83 -7.99 0.41
CA VAL A 101 -2.18 -8.66 1.66
C VAL A 101 -1.48 -10.01 1.73
N GLU A 102 -0.64 -10.17 2.75
CA GLU A 102 -0.01 -11.44 3.11
C GLU A 102 -0.63 -11.96 4.41
N TYR A 103 -0.90 -13.25 4.48
CA TYR A 103 -1.48 -13.90 5.65
C TYR A 103 -0.39 -14.49 6.54
N ALA A 104 -0.52 -14.25 7.84
CA ALA A 104 0.32 -14.85 8.87
C ALA A 104 -0.55 -15.25 10.06
N ASP A 105 -0.11 -16.25 10.82
CA ASP A 105 -0.81 -16.68 12.03
C ASP A 105 -0.84 -15.54 13.06
N HIS A 106 -2.03 -15.26 13.57
CA HIS A 106 -2.26 -14.26 14.60
C HIS A 106 -3.21 -14.82 15.65
N ILE A 107 -2.78 -14.75 16.92
CA ILE A 107 -3.61 -15.16 18.04
C ILE A 107 -4.53 -14.00 18.41
N SER A 108 -5.82 -14.17 18.16
CA SER A 108 -6.84 -13.16 18.51
C SER A 108 -7.67 -13.65 19.70
N PRO A 109 -8.01 -12.77 20.66
CA PRO A 109 -9.00 -13.09 21.68
C PRO A 109 -10.34 -13.44 21.04
N SER A 110 -10.97 -14.50 21.53
CA SER A 110 -12.28 -15.00 21.08
C SER A 110 -13.21 -15.01 22.29
N LEU A 111 -14.33 -14.29 22.22
CA LEU A 111 -15.18 -13.98 23.37
C LEU A 111 -16.64 -14.13 22.97
N PHE A 112 -17.50 -14.55 23.91
CA PHE A 112 -18.95 -14.47 23.73
C PHE A 112 -19.48 -13.30 24.58
N VAL A 113 -20.23 -12.39 23.95
CA VAL A 113 -20.84 -11.23 24.61
C VAL A 113 -22.36 -11.33 24.58
N SER A 114 -23.00 -11.07 25.71
CA SER A 114 -24.45 -11.11 25.87
C SER A 114 -25.03 -9.71 25.91
N PHE A 115 -25.90 -9.39 24.97
CA PHE A 115 -26.64 -8.13 24.92
C PHE A 115 -28.10 -8.36 25.33
N LYS A 116 -28.53 -7.68 26.39
CA LYS A 116 -29.92 -7.72 26.84
C LYS A 116 -30.81 -6.93 25.87
N ILE A 117 -31.94 -7.52 25.49
CA ILE A 117 -32.87 -6.90 24.56
C ILE A 117 -33.78 -5.93 25.31
N VAL A 118 -33.66 -4.65 24.96
CA VAL A 118 -34.46 -3.55 25.53
C VAL A 118 -35.80 -3.40 24.77
N PHE A 119 -35.81 -3.69 23.47
CA PHE A 119 -37.01 -3.64 22.64
C PHE A 119 -37.14 -4.93 21.83
N GLY A 120 -38.10 -5.78 22.21
CA GLY A 120 -38.40 -7.04 21.52
C GLY A 120 -39.24 -6.87 20.25
N ASN A 121 -39.52 -7.98 19.58
CA ASN A 121 -40.46 -8.09 18.46
C ASN A 121 -41.32 -9.36 18.60
N LYS A 122 -42.03 -9.78 17.54
CA LYS A 122 -42.88 -10.98 17.58
C LYS A 122 -42.13 -12.30 17.81
N ILE A 123 -40.82 -12.31 17.61
CA ILE A 123 -39.95 -13.50 17.64
C ILE A 123 -39.09 -13.49 18.91
N ILE A 124 -38.59 -12.33 19.32
CA ILE A 124 -37.63 -12.18 20.42
C ILE A 124 -38.22 -11.24 21.47
N GLN A 125 -38.29 -11.67 22.72
CA GLN A 125 -38.96 -10.96 23.81
C GLN A 125 -38.04 -9.97 24.52
N GLU A 126 -38.65 -8.99 25.22
CA GLU A 126 -37.92 -8.08 26.09
C GLU A 126 -37.31 -8.84 27.28
N ASN A 127 -36.09 -8.48 27.68
CA ASN A 127 -35.27 -9.17 28.70
C ASN A 127 -34.64 -10.52 28.27
N GLU A 128 -34.85 -10.98 27.04
CA GLU A 128 -34.01 -12.04 26.47
C GLU A 128 -32.60 -11.51 26.16
N ASN A 129 -31.65 -12.43 26.00
CA ASN A 129 -30.25 -12.12 25.72
C ASN A 129 -29.86 -12.57 24.31
N LEU A 130 -29.31 -11.64 23.53
CA LEU A 130 -28.64 -11.95 22.27
C LEU A 130 -27.17 -12.26 22.56
N ILE A 131 -26.73 -13.47 22.22
CA ILE A 131 -25.33 -13.87 22.36
C ILE A 131 -24.62 -13.65 21.01
N ILE A 132 -23.52 -12.90 21.05
CA ILE A 132 -22.65 -12.61 19.90
C ILE A 132 -21.28 -13.22 20.19
N TRP A 133 -20.68 -13.82 19.17
CA TRP A 133 -19.30 -14.30 19.19
C TRP A 133 -18.41 -13.33 18.39
#